data_AF-A0A949GAB8-F1
#
_entry.id   AF-A0A949GAB8-F1
#
_cell.length_a   1.000
_cell.length_b   1.000
_cell.length_c   1.000
_cell.angle_alpha   90.00
_cell.angle_beta   90.00
_cell.angle_gamma   90.00
#
_symmetry.space_group_name_H-M   'P 1'
#
loop_
_entity.id
_entity.type
_entity.pdbx_description
1 polymer ?
#
loop_
_entity_poly.entity_id
_entity_poly.type
_entity_poly.pdbx_seq_one_letter_code
_entity_poly.pdbx_strand_id
1 'polypeptide(L)' 'MVNDMTTDTSAEVQQAEFRPNYRIKCQNCGQVPTVDVYVNGKLETRTELCGVCTWGEAACIDPEEW' A
#
# COMPACT_ATOMS: atom_id res chain seq x y z
N MET A 1 45.33 -16.15 -3.72
CA MET A 1 44.84 -14.81 -3.33
C MET A 1 43.40 -14.74 -3.77
N VAL A 2 42.46 -14.83 -2.83
CA VAL A 2 41.02 -14.80 -3.12
C VAL A 2 40.54 -13.36 -2.95
N ASN A 3 40.04 -12.76 -4.03
CA ASN A 3 39.38 -11.47 -3.98
C ASN A 3 38.12 -11.56 -4.86
N ASP A 4 37.09 -12.23 -4.35
CA ASP A 4 35.73 -12.07 -4.84
C ASP A 4 35.15 -10.81 -4.20
N MET A 5 35.01 -9.76 -5.01
CA MET A 5 34.41 -8.49 -4.63
C MET A 5 33.15 -8.32 -5.46
N THR A 6 32.08 -9.02 -5.08
CA THR A 6 30.73 -8.75 -5.59
C THR A 6 30.17 -7.56 -4.82
N THR A 7 30.25 -6.37 -5.42
CA THR A 7 29.45 -5.23 -4.99
C THR A 7 27.99 -5.51 -5.35
N ASP A 8 27.23 -5.97 -4.36
CA ASP A 8 25.78 -6.00 -4.39
C ASP A 8 25.28 -4.55 -4.33
N THR A 9 25.00 -3.97 -5.49
CA THR A 9 24.22 -2.72 -5.55
C THR A 9 22.76 -3.10 -5.34
N SER A 10 22.38 -3.30 -4.09
CA SER A 10 20.97 -3.37 -3.70
C SER A 10 20.33 -2.01 -3.99
N ALA A 11 19.55 -1.90 -5.06
CA ALA A 11 18.62 -0.79 -5.20
C ALA A 11 17.71 -0.78 -3.97
N GLU A 12 17.64 0.33 -3.24
CA GLU A 12 16.74 0.47 -2.08
C GLU A 12 15.32 0.14 -2.54
N VAL A 13 14.78 -0.97 -2.04
CA VAL A 13 13.38 -1.35 -2.29
C VAL A 13 12.52 -0.34 -1.56
N GLN A 14 11.85 0.54 -2.30
CA GLN A 14 10.90 1.47 -1.72
C GLN A 14 9.71 0.68 -1.21
N GLN A 15 9.54 0.64 0.12
CA GLN A 15 8.41 -0.04 0.74
C GLN A 15 7.16 0.83 0.64
N ALA A 16 6.10 0.27 0.05
CA ALA A 16 4.79 0.88 0.07
C ALA A 16 4.08 0.58 1.39
N GLU A 17 3.39 1.57 1.94
CA GLU A 17 2.51 1.47 3.10
C GLU A 17 1.07 1.80 2.70
N PHE A 18 0.10 0.99 3.13
CA PHE A 18 -1.32 1.24 2.91
C PHE A 18 -1.92 1.85 4.17
N ARG A 19 -2.64 2.95 4.04
CA ARG A 19 -3.26 3.64 5.19
C ARG A 19 -4.74 3.91 4.93
N PRO A 20 -5.61 3.75 5.95
CA PRO A 20 -7.04 4.02 5.81
C PRO A 20 -7.34 5.51 5.75
N ASN A 21 -8.11 5.89 4.75
CA ASN A 21 -8.66 7.23 4.58
C ASN A 21 -10.17 7.22 4.79
N TYR A 22 -10.59 7.72 5.94
CA TYR A 22 -12.00 7.80 6.35
C TYR A 22 -12.74 9.03 5.82
N ARG A 23 -12.07 9.91 5.05
CA ARG A 23 -12.64 11.20 4.61
C ARG A 23 -13.44 11.10 3.32
N ILE A 24 -13.18 10.08 2.51
CA ILE A 24 -13.86 9.84 1.24
C ILE A 24 -14.46 8.43 1.24
N LYS A 25 -15.46 8.21 0.39
CA LYS A 25 -16.14 6.92 0.22
C LYS A 25 -15.59 6.19 -1.00
N CYS A 26 -15.59 4.86 -0.95
CA CYS A 26 -15.26 4.00 -2.08
C CYS A 26 -16.15 4.34 -3.28
N GLN A 27 -15.56 4.64 -4.43
CA GLN A 27 -16.30 4.96 -5.67
C GLN A 27 -17.09 3.76 -6.21
N ASN A 28 -16.66 2.54 -5.90
CA ASN A 28 -17.31 1.33 -6.38
C ASN A 28 -18.50 0.89 -5.52
N CYS A 29 -18.35 0.85 -4.19
CA CYS A 29 -19.37 0.29 -3.28
C CYS A 29 -19.86 1.25 -2.19
N GLY A 30 -19.29 2.46 -2.09
CA GLY A 30 -19.68 3.47 -1.11
C GLY A 30 -19.19 3.25 0.33
N GLN A 31 -18.47 2.16 0.60
CA GLN A 31 -17.91 1.85 1.92
C GLN A 31 -16.73 2.76 2.30
N VAL A 32 -16.44 2.81 3.59
CA VAL A 32 -15.27 3.48 4.19
C VAL A 32 -14.56 2.50 5.14
N PRO A 33 -13.25 2.64 5.39
CA PRO A 33 -12.31 3.60 4.77
C PRO A 33 -11.90 3.23 3.33
N THR A 34 -11.40 4.21 2.56
CA THR A 34 -10.64 3.95 1.32
C THR A 34 -9.15 3.73 1.60
N VAL A 35 -8.42 3.17 0.64
CA VAL A 35 -6.98 2.91 0.74
C VAL A 35 -6.19 4.08 0.14
N ASP A 36 -5.32 4.68 0.95
CA ASP A 36 -4.28 5.60 0.48
C ASP A 36 -2.93 4.87 0.46
N VAL A 37 -2.14 5.06 -0.60
CA VAL A 37 -0.80 4.46 -0.76
C VAL A 37 0.25 5.48 -0.41
N TYR A 38 1.15 5.11 0.50
CA TYR A 38 2.29 5.92 0.90
C TYR A 38 3.59 5.25 0.47
N VAL A 39 4.54 6.04 0.00
CA VAL A 39 5.90 5.60 -0.30
C VAL A 39 6.87 6.52 0.44
N ASN A 40 7.76 5.95 1.25
CA ASN A 40 8.70 6.72 2.08
C ASN A 40 7.99 7.79 2.93
N GLY A 41 6.84 7.42 3.50
CA GLY A 41 6.00 8.30 4.33
C GLY A 41 5.27 9.43 3.60
N LYS A 42 5.38 9.54 2.28
CA LYS A 42 4.64 10.51 1.46
C LYS A 42 3.45 9.85 0.79
N LEU A 43 2.30 10.54 0.76
CA LEU A 43 1.14 10.08 0.03
C LEU A 43 1.47 10.07 -1.47
N GLU A 44 1.48 8.88 -2.06
CA GLU A 44 1.74 8.66 -3.48
C GLU A 44 0.42 8.67 -4.26
N THR A 45 -0.60 7.96 -3.76
CA THR A 45 -1.88 7.89 -4.44
C THR A 45 -3.05 7.68 -3.49
N ARG A 46 -4.22 8.18 -3.90
CA ARG A 46 -5.51 7.82 -3.30
C ARG A 46 -6.21 6.87 -4.24
N THR A 47 -6.47 5.65 -3.81
CA THR A 47 -7.13 4.66 -4.69
C THR A 47 -8.60 4.98 -4.91
N GLU A 48 -9.21 5.75 -3.99
CA GLU A 48 -10.66 5.98 -3.93
C GLU A 48 -11.49 4.67 -3.82
N LEU A 49 -10.86 3.58 -3.41
CA LEU A 49 -11.47 2.26 -3.22
C LEU A 49 -11.28 1.80 -1.76
N CYS A 50 -12.27 1.12 -1.18
CA CYS A 50 -12.09 0.44 0.10
C CYS A 50 -11.23 -0.82 -0.07
N GLY A 51 -10.70 -1.37 1.03
CA GLY A 51 -9.79 -2.52 0.94
C GLY A 51 -10.38 -3.71 0.20
N VAL A 52 -11.63 -4.08 0.46
CA VAL A 52 -12.31 -5.17 -0.28
C VAL A 52 -12.36 -4.90 -1.79
N CYS A 53 -12.58 -3.65 -2.22
CA CYS A 53 -12.60 -3.31 -3.65
C CYS A 53 -11.19 -3.18 -4.26
N THR A 54 -10.17 -2.90 -3.45
CA THR A 54 -8.77 -2.82 -3.88
C THR A 54 -8.17 -4.21 -4.08
N TRP A 55 -8.39 -5.13 -3.14
CA TRP A 55 -7.74 -6.44 -3.12
C TRP A 55 -8.66 -7.61 -3.48
N GLY A 56 -9.98 -7.44 -3.44
CA GLY A 56 -10.95 -8.50 -3.74
C GLY A 56 -11.17 -9.49 -2.60
N GLU A 57 -10.61 -9.23 -1.42
CA GLU A 57 -10.72 -10.10 -0.24
C GLU A 57 -11.63 -9.49 0.82
N ALA A 58 -12.53 -10.31 1.39
CA ALA A 58 -13.49 -9.85 2.39
C ALA A 58 -12.83 -9.41 3.70
N ALA A 59 -11.70 -10.01 4.07
CA ALA A 59 -10.93 -9.67 5.28
C ALA A 59 -10.42 -8.23 5.23
N CYS A 60 -10.09 -7.71 4.04
CA CYS A 60 -9.66 -6.33 3.84
C CYS A 60 -10.79 -5.29 4.05
N ILE A 61 -11.93 -5.67 4.63
CA ILE A 61 -12.81 -4.68 5.27
C ILE A 61 -12.16 -4.06 6.52
N ASP A 62 -11.26 -4.80 7.17
CA ASP A 62 -10.48 -4.33 8.31
C ASP A 62 -9.13 -3.76 7.85
N PRO A 63 -8.81 -2.49 8.14
CA PRO A 63 -7.51 -1.90 7.84
C PRO A 63 -6.30 -2.55 8.50
N GLU A 64 -6.49 -3.38 9.54
CA GLU A 64 -5.40 -4.15 10.14
C GLU A 64 -4.93 -5.32 9.24
N GLU A 65 -5.71 -5.67 8.21
CA GLU A 65 -5.46 -6.78 7.27
C GLU A 65 -4.97 -6.30 5.88
N TRP A 66 -4.35 -5.11 5.79
CA TRP A 66 -3.90 -4.47 4.54
C TRP A 66 -2.38 -4.44 4.37
#